data_AF-K1UWM6-F1
#
_entry.id   AF-K1UWM6-F1
#
_cell.length_a   1.000
_cell.length_b   1.000
_cell.length_c   1.000
_cell.angle_alpha   90.00
_cell.angle_beta   90.00
_cell.angle_gamma   90.00
#
_symmetry.space_group_name_H-M   'P 1'
#
loop_
_entity.id
_entity.type
_entity.pdbx_description
1 polymer ?
#
loop_
_entity_poly.entity_id
_entity_poly.type
_entity_poly.pdbx_seq_one_letter_code
_entity_poly.pdbx_strand_id
1 'polypeptide(L)'
;STVLAISDYEGTYNGTMDQIKMRGEDYEPRAASYTLENGILSCDFPQIGSMPGNITIELEVEVDEETGEITAFKGDKAGTLTILGMDLVTLKLDSLTDAKVTGNTIEFTLAVSGKFLGADFPASVHFVGTK
;
A
#
# COMPACT_ATOMS: atom_id res chain seq x y z
N SER A 1 -4.39 -14.47 27.81
CA SER A 1 -4.32 -13.91 26.46
C SER A 1 -5.00 -12.58 26.45
N THR A 2 -4.28 -11.50 26.18
CA THR A 2 -4.89 -10.26 25.73
C THR A 2 -5.21 -10.46 24.25
N VAL A 3 -6.49 -10.62 23.93
CA VAL A 3 -6.95 -10.53 22.54
C VAL A 3 -6.72 -9.08 22.13
N LEU A 4 -5.84 -8.85 21.15
CA LEU A 4 -5.67 -7.53 20.55
C LEU A 4 -6.88 -7.32 19.67
N ALA A 5 -7.69 -6.30 19.95
CA ALA A 5 -8.82 -5.98 19.09
C ALA A 5 -8.28 -5.35 17.79
N ILE A 6 -8.99 -5.48 16.65
CA ILE A 6 -8.63 -4.75 15.41
C ILE A 6 -8.31 -3.27 15.66
N SER A 7 -9.02 -2.60 16.57
CA SER A 7 -8.78 -1.21 16.96
C SER A 7 -7.38 -0.94 17.53
N ASP A 8 -6.71 -1.95 18.07
CA ASP A 8 -5.33 -1.84 18.57
C ASP A 8 -4.32 -1.74 17.41
N TYR A 9 -4.69 -2.18 16.21
CA TYR A 9 -3.87 -2.07 15.00
C TYR A 9 -4.22 -0.83 14.16
N GLU A 10 -5.33 -0.16 14.45
CA GLU A 10 -5.70 1.07 13.73
C GLU A 10 -4.75 2.23 14.07
N GLY A 11 -4.58 3.10 13.09
CA GLY A 11 -3.80 4.32 13.22
C GLY A 11 -2.98 4.67 11.98
N THR A 12 -2.25 5.78 12.10
CA THR A 12 -1.37 6.29 11.06
C THR A 12 0.07 5.89 11.35
N TYR A 13 0.63 5.09 10.47
CA TYR A 13 2.01 4.60 10.51
C TYR A 13 2.88 5.48 9.61
N ASN A 14 3.81 6.19 10.24
CA ASN A 14 4.78 7.03 9.55
C ASN A 14 6.06 6.25 9.35
N GLY A 15 6.56 6.21 8.13
CA GLY A 15 7.60 5.27 7.77
C GLY A 15 8.34 5.59 6.48
N THR A 16 9.05 4.59 5.99
CA THR A 16 9.80 4.67 4.74
C THR A 16 9.26 3.65 3.76
N MET A 17 8.99 4.09 2.54
CA MET A 17 8.87 3.24 1.38
C MET A 17 10.26 3.02 0.79
N ASP A 18 10.69 1.77 0.68
CA ASP A 18 11.92 1.37 0.02
C ASP A 18 11.64 0.24 -0.99
N GLN A 19 12.69 -0.21 -1.68
CA GLN A 19 12.58 -1.19 -2.77
C GLN A 19 11.47 -0.83 -3.78
N ILE A 20 11.32 0.47 -4.02
CA ILE A 20 10.29 0.99 -4.91
C ILE A 20 10.69 0.60 -6.32
N LYS A 21 9.87 -0.23 -6.97
CA LYS A 21 10.05 -0.61 -8.36
C LYS A 21 8.84 -0.18 -9.18
N MET A 22 9.08 0.38 -10.35
CA MET A 22 8.02 0.64 -11.33
C MET A 22 8.50 0.26 -12.73
N ARG A 23 7.72 -0.59 -13.42
CA ARG A 23 8.07 -1.16 -14.73
C ARG A 23 9.46 -1.79 -14.78
N GLY A 24 9.93 -2.34 -13.65
CA GLY A 24 11.26 -2.95 -13.51
C GLY A 24 12.39 -2.00 -13.13
N GLU A 25 12.16 -0.69 -13.09
CA GLU A 25 13.14 0.31 -12.67
C GLU A 25 13.06 0.54 -11.15
N ASP A 26 14.23 0.66 -10.51
CA ASP A 26 14.35 0.95 -9.08
C ASP A 26 14.32 2.48 -8.82
N TYR A 27 13.71 2.88 -7.70
CA TYR A 27 13.59 4.27 -7.28
C TYR A 27 14.09 4.45 -5.85
N GLU A 28 14.63 5.64 -5.57
CA GLU A 28 15.13 6.01 -4.25
C GLU A 28 14.05 5.90 -3.16
N PRO A 29 14.42 5.40 -1.95
CA PRO A 29 13.53 5.37 -0.81
C PRO A 29 12.98 6.75 -0.44
N ARG A 30 11.78 6.77 0.13
CA ARG A 30 11.12 8.03 0.54
C ARG A 30 10.20 7.82 1.74
N ALA A 31 9.98 8.88 2.49
CA ALA A 31 9.01 8.87 3.58
C ALA A 31 7.58 8.70 3.04
N ALA A 32 6.74 7.97 3.77
CA ALA A 32 5.32 7.81 3.50
C ALA A 32 4.54 7.64 4.80
N SER A 33 3.23 7.81 4.71
CA SER A 33 2.31 7.65 5.82
C SER A 33 1.14 6.79 5.39
N TYR A 34 1.03 5.60 5.97
CA TYR A 34 -0.09 4.69 5.73
C TYR A 34 -1.06 4.75 6.91
N THR A 35 -2.36 4.83 6.63
CA THR A 35 -3.39 4.75 7.66
C THR A 35 -4.14 3.44 7.51
N LEU A 36 -4.20 2.67 8.59
CA LEU A 36 -5.04 1.48 8.71
C LEU A 36 -6.25 1.86 9.58
N GLU A 37 -7.44 1.85 8.99
CA GLU A 37 -8.68 2.20 9.70
C GLU A 37 -9.85 1.44 9.08
N ASN A 38 -10.69 0.82 9.91
CA ASN A 38 -11.87 0.05 9.51
C ASN A 38 -11.60 -0.99 8.41
N GLY A 39 -10.45 -1.69 8.48
CA GLY A 39 -10.06 -2.69 7.49
C GLY A 39 -9.62 -2.10 6.14
N ILE A 40 -9.31 -0.80 6.08
CA ILE A 40 -8.81 -0.13 4.88
C ILE A 40 -7.40 0.36 5.15
N LEU A 41 -6.46 -0.10 4.32
CA LEU A 41 -5.09 0.40 4.26
C LEU A 41 -5.02 1.50 3.19
N SER A 42 -4.81 2.74 3.63
CA SER A 42 -4.82 3.93 2.78
C SER A 42 -3.50 4.69 2.80
N CYS A 43 -3.13 5.27 1.66
CA CYS A 43 -1.95 6.14 1.54
C CYS A 43 -2.05 6.99 0.29
N ASP A 44 -1.81 8.29 0.44
CA ASP A 44 -1.56 9.18 -0.69
C ASP A 44 -0.07 9.42 -0.81
N PHE A 45 0.49 9.14 -1.97
CA PHE A 45 1.87 9.54 -2.23
C PHE A 45 2.03 10.21 -3.60
N PRO A 46 2.89 11.23 -3.66
CA PRO A 46 3.13 11.97 -4.89
C PRO A 46 3.88 11.11 -5.90
N GLN A 47 3.85 11.56 -7.16
CA GLN A 47 4.60 11.04 -8.30
C GLN A 47 5.90 10.29 -7.93
N ILE A 48 5.99 9.04 -8.40
CA ILE A 48 7.21 8.24 -8.36
C ILE A 48 7.84 8.25 -9.75
N GLY A 49 9.10 8.69 -9.82
CA GLY A 49 9.82 8.79 -11.09
C GLY A 49 9.21 9.81 -12.05
N SER A 50 9.12 9.41 -13.32
CA SER A 50 8.53 10.22 -14.39
C SER A 50 7.03 10.00 -14.55
N MET A 51 6.38 9.25 -13.66
CA MET A 51 4.95 8.93 -13.76
C MET A 51 4.13 10.19 -13.46
N PRO A 52 3.39 10.75 -14.44
CA PRO A 52 2.57 11.91 -14.16
C PRO A 52 1.41 11.53 -13.24
N GLY A 53 1.16 12.35 -12.22
CA GLY A 53 0.00 12.22 -11.34
C GLY A 53 0.32 11.82 -9.90
N ASN A 54 -0.72 11.59 -9.12
CA ASN A 54 -0.66 11.14 -7.73
C ASN A 54 -1.24 9.74 -7.63
N ILE A 55 -0.65 8.92 -6.76
CA ILE A 55 -1.17 7.57 -6.47
C ILE A 55 -1.86 7.64 -5.11
N THR A 56 -3.10 7.17 -5.10
CA THR A 56 -3.91 6.97 -3.91
C THR A 56 -4.12 5.47 -3.75
N ILE A 57 -3.64 4.92 -2.64
CA ILE A 57 -3.89 3.54 -2.22
C ILE A 57 -5.10 3.56 -1.29
N GLU A 58 -6.04 2.66 -1.56
CA GLU A 58 -7.24 2.38 -0.76
C GLU A 58 -7.49 0.89 -0.90
N LEU A 59 -6.77 0.09 -0.11
CA LEU A 59 -6.82 -1.36 -0.18
C LEU A 59 -7.64 -1.90 0.98
N GLU A 60 -8.64 -2.72 0.68
CA GLU A 60 -9.37 -3.49 1.69
C GLU A 60 -8.48 -4.64 2.20
N VAL A 61 -8.37 -4.76 3.51
CA VAL A 61 -7.50 -5.71 4.19
C VAL A 61 -8.20 -6.36 5.38
N GLU A 62 -7.82 -7.60 5.67
CA GLU A 62 -8.19 -8.31 6.90
C GLU A 62 -6.95 -8.43 7.80
N VAL A 63 -7.13 -8.20 9.10
CA VAL A 63 -6.07 -8.35 10.10
C VAL A 63 -6.41 -9.51 11.03
N ASP A 64 -5.51 -10.48 11.09
CA ASP A 64 -5.59 -11.58 12.04
C ASP A 64 -5.26 -11.06 13.45
N GLU A 65 -6.24 -11.13 14.36
CA GLU A 65 -6.11 -10.54 15.70
C GLU A 65 -5.08 -11.26 16.59
N GLU A 66 -4.82 -12.55 16.36
CA GLU A 66 -3.90 -13.34 17.18
C GLU A 66 -2.44 -13.14 16.77
N THR A 67 -2.21 -12.96 15.47
CA THR A 67 -0.88 -12.94 14.87
C THR A 67 -0.46 -11.56 14.38
N GLY A 68 -1.41 -10.66 14.14
CA GLY A 68 -1.21 -9.36 13.50
C GLY A 68 -0.97 -9.44 11.99
N GLU A 69 -1.13 -10.61 11.37
CA GLU A 69 -0.97 -10.78 9.92
C GLU A 69 -2.05 -10.03 9.15
N ILE A 70 -1.64 -9.34 8.09
CA ILE A 70 -2.54 -8.59 7.21
C ILE A 70 -2.67 -9.35 5.90
N THR A 71 -3.89 -9.57 5.45
CA THR A 71 -4.18 -10.21 4.17
C THR A 71 -5.12 -9.36 3.32
N ALA A 72 -5.06 -9.55 2.01
CA ALA A 72 -5.92 -8.87 1.06
C ALA A 72 -6.16 -9.77 -0.16
N PHE A 73 -7.32 -9.63 -0.81
CA PHE A 73 -7.65 -10.48 -1.95
C PHE A 73 -6.96 -10.01 -3.23
N LYS A 74 -6.19 -10.92 -3.84
CA LYS A 74 -5.55 -10.66 -5.13
C LYS A 74 -6.59 -10.32 -6.20
N GLY A 75 -6.32 -9.27 -6.96
CA GLY A 75 -7.18 -8.77 -8.04
C GLY A 75 -8.13 -7.66 -7.63
N ASP A 76 -8.25 -7.39 -6.33
CA ASP A 76 -9.05 -6.28 -5.80
C ASP A 76 -8.48 -4.93 -6.19
N LYS A 77 -9.31 -3.90 -6.09
CA LYS A 77 -8.88 -2.52 -6.24
C LYS A 77 -7.92 -2.19 -5.08
N ALA A 78 -6.66 -1.93 -5.41
CA ALA A 78 -5.67 -1.47 -4.44
C ALA A 78 -5.57 0.05 -4.39
N GLY A 79 -6.02 0.74 -5.44
CA GLY A 79 -5.94 2.19 -5.51
C GLY A 79 -6.22 2.77 -6.88
N THR A 80 -5.89 4.05 -7.03
CA THR A 80 -6.05 4.83 -8.26
C THR A 80 -4.84 5.70 -8.53
N LEU A 81 -4.52 5.88 -9.81
CA LEU A 81 -3.64 6.94 -10.28
C LEU A 81 -4.49 8.08 -10.84
N THR A 82 -4.33 9.26 -10.26
CA THR A 82 -4.99 10.48 -10.67
C THR A 82 -4.01 11.36 -11.45
N ILE A 83 -4.34 11.69 -12.70
CA ILE A 83 -3.52 12.55 -13.57
C ILE A 83 -4.34 13.79 -13.93
N LEU A 84 -3.78 14.97 -13.67
CA LEU A 84 -4.46 16.26 -13.93
C LEU A 84 -5.87 16.36 -13.30
N GLY A 85 -6.06 15.73 -12.13
CA GLY A 85 -7.35 15.72 -11.41
C GLY A 85 -8.38 14.75 -11.98
N MET A 86 -7.98 13.81 -12.85
CA MET A 86 -8.85 12.75 -13.37
C MET A 86 -8.30 11.37 -12.96
N ASP A 87 -9.17 10.53 -12.39
CA ASP A 87 -8.84 9.14 -12.05
C ASP A 87 -8.79 8.30 -13.32
N LEU A 88 -7.58 8.05 -13.80
CA LEU A 88 -7.36 7.49 -15.14
C LEU A 88 -6.93 6.03 -15.12
N VAL A 89 -6.36 5.54 -14.01
CA VAL A 89 -5.91 4.16 -13.90
C VAL A 89 -6.34 3.58 -12.57
N THR A 90 -7.12 2.51 -12.62
CA THR A 90 -7.35 1.64 -11.47
C THR A 90 -6.13 0.74 -11.27
N LEU A 91 -5.59 0.73 -10.07
CA LEU A 91 -4.53 -0.17 -9.64
C LEU A 91 -5.17 -1.40 -9.01
N LYS A 92 -4.78 -2.59 -9.47
CA LYS A 92 -5.21 -3.87 -8.92
C LYS A 92 -4.11 -4.46 -8.07
N LEU A 93 -4.49 -5.14 -7.00
CA LEU A 93 -3.55 -5.87 -6.16
C LEU A 93 -3.02 -7.10 -6.91
N ASP A 94 -1.72 -7.19 -7.08
CA ASP A 94 -1.05 -8.39 -7.59
C ASP A 94 -0.63 -9.31 -6.45
N SER A 95 -0.09 -8.74 -5.37
CA SER A 95 0.27 -9.43 -4.12
C SER A 95 0.46 -8.46 -2.96
N LEU A 96 0.15 -8.94 -1.76
CA LEU A 96 0.53 -8.35 -0.47
C LEU A 96 1.30 -9.42 0.31
N THR A 97 2.57 -9.19 0.61
CA THR A 97 3.44 -10.17 1.31
C THR A 97 4.13 -9.55 2.50
N ASP A 98 4.56 -10.40 3.45
CA ASP A 98 5.25 -10.01 4.69
C ASP A 98 4.45 -8.95 5.48
N ALA A 99 3.14 -8.93 5.27
CA ALA A 99 2.27 -7.88 5.73
C ALA A 99 1.81 -8.18 7.15
N LYS A 100 2.26 -7.37 8.11
CA LYS A 100 2.03 -7.64 9.52
C LYS A 100 2.11 -6.37 10.35
N VAL A 101 1.25 -6.29 11.37
CA VAL A 101 1.42 -5.35 12.49
C VAL A 101 2.02 -6.09 13.68
N THR A 102 3.12 -5.58 14.22
CA THR A 102 3.75 -6.06 15.45
C THR A 102 3.95 -4.91 16.42
N GLY A 103 3.10 -4.83 17.44
CA GLY A 103 3.08 -3.72 18.38
C GLY A 103 2.71 -2.41 17.68
N ASN A 104 3.65 -1.46 17.64
CA ASN A 104 3.46 -0.17 16.95
C ASN A 104 4.04 -0.13 15.54
N THR A 105 4.57 -1.24 15.03
CA THR A 105 5.21 -1.30 13.70
C THR A 105 4.32 -2.03 12.73
N ILE A 106 4.17 -1.47 11.53
CA ILE A 106 3.61 -2.16 10.36
C ILE A 106 4.72 -2.35 9.34
N GLU A 107 4.75 -3.52 8.72
CA GLU A 107 5.64 -3.87 7.63
C GLU A 107 4.84 -4.61 6.57
N PHE A 108 5.09 -4.33 5.29
CA PHE A 108 4.52 -5.08 4.17
C PHE A 108 5.27 -4.81 2.86
N THR A 109 5.16 -5.75 1.94
CA THR A 109 5.48 -5.54 0.53
C THR A 109 4.19 -5.57 -0.30
N LEU A 110 3.91 -4.46 -0.97
CA LEU A 110 2.73 -4.27 -1.83
C LEU A 110 3.15 -4.29 -3.30
N ALA A 111 2.54 -5.15 -4.10
CA ALA A 111 2.67 -5.13 -5.55
C ALA A 111 1.32 -4.92 -6.21
N VAL A 112 1.27 -4.00 -7.17
CA VAL A 112 0.07 -3.61 -7.91
C VAL A 112 0.33 -3.52 -9.40
N SER A 113 -0.72 -3.74 -10.19
CA SER A 113 -0.69 -3.50 -11.63
C SER A 113 -1.84 -2.60 -12.05
N GLY A 114 -1.54 -1.66 -12.95
CA GLY A 114 -2.53 -0.82 -13.61
C GLY A 114 -2.34 -0.83 -15.11
N LYS A 115 -3.35 -0.37 -15.85
CA LYS A 115 -3.28 -0.20 -17.30
C LYS A 115 -3.39 1.26 -17.69
N PHE A 116 -2.32 1.82 -18.23
CA PHE A 116 -2.28 3.22 -18.70
C PHE A 116 -2.05 3.26 -20.21
N LEU A 117 -2.94 3.90 -20.95
CA LEU A 117 -2.87 4.02 -22.42
C LEU A 117 -2.66 2.67 -23.14
N GLY A 118 -3.25 1.60 -22.61
CA GLY A 118 -3.15 0.25 -23.19
C GLY A 118 -1.91 -0.55 -22.77
N ALA A 119 -0.95 0.06 -22.05
CA ALA A 119 0.23 -0.60 -21.53
C ALA A 119 0.06 -0.97 -20.05
N ASP A 120 0.58 -2.14 -19.68
CA ASP A 120 0.63 -2.56 -18.28
C ASP A 120 1.73 -1.81 -17.52
N PHE A 121 1.42 -1.47 -16.28
CA PHE A 121 2.28 -0.74 -15.36
C PHE A 121 2.33 -1.51 -14.04
N PRO A 122 3.26 -2.48 -13.91
CA PRO A 122 3.51 -3.12 -12.63
C PRO A 122 4.34 -2.19 -11.75
N ALA A 123 3.98 -2.13 -10.46
CA ALA A 123 4.71 -1.42 -9.43
C ALA A 123 4.77 -2.28 -8.17
N SER A 124 5.86 -2.16 -7.42
CA SER A 124 5.99 -2.76 -6.10
C SER A 124 6.71 -1.83 -5.15
N VAL A 125 6.40 -1.94 -3.86
CA VAL A 125 7.02 -1.17 -2.81
C VAL A 125 7.06 -1.99 -1.53
N HIS A 126 8.15 -1.86 -0.79
CA HIS A 126 8.24 -2.31 0.58
C HIS A 126 8.04 -1.11 1.51
N PHE A 127 7.28 -1.28 2.59
CA PHE A 127 7.04 -0.22 3.57
C PHE A 127 7.27 -0.74 4.97
N VAL A 128 7.96 0.06 5.78
CA VAL A 128 8.05 -0.11 7.23
C VAL A 128 7.71 1.22 7.89
N GLY A 129 6.77 1.20 8.83
CA GLY A 129 6.35 2.41 9.54
C GLY A 129 5.94 2.14 10.97
N THR A 130 5.92 3.21 11.77
CA THR A 130 5.53 3.16 13.18
C THR A 130 4.47 4.19 13.50
N LYS A 131 3.56 3.85 14.43
CA LYS A 131 2.56 4.76 15.01
C LYS A 131 3.07 5.46 16.27
#